data_AF-A0A2T0BEP2-F1
#
_entry.id   AF-A0A2T0BEP2-F1
#
_cell.length_a   1.000
_cell.length_b   1.000
_cell.length_c   1.000
_cell.angle_alpha   90.00
_cell.angle_beta   90.00
_cell.angle_gamma   90.00
#
_symmetry.space_group_name_H-M   'P 1'
#
loop_
_entity.id
_entity.type
_entity.pdbx_description
1 polymer ?
#
loop_
_entity_poly.entity_id
_entity_poly.type
_entity_poly.pdbx_seq_one_letter_code
_entity_poly.pdbx_strand_id
1 'polypeptide(L)'
;MPEKYWPETIILWGAGATRSLGLHATNQLMQLVLKIIRKDFSFLNGKNEELADAFKKLIMEDLSKDHKISKIYDLKALEIIICTNSKFNMHELFTMLDQLIENNMGFNAFFNGKTEFLRVERIQAAKRCLILIIEELERISIQDTPGHVNREKMEPYYEFSKILTELMEEEARVFENRGYRRNTRRFYLYSYAIISFNWDPVILWNLFNAHKEKNENPIILEDGLKLQLYDDFGTQISYDQLDGSESGIWYVTDEAQCKGINDYNYPSRVMRIGKILFPHGMFGTRICPECGKSIISFARQWNRLSTEVFGPSILEPLQKNWKYATEKEKIYKRGAIECPYCGQITYPYDMTLVIQSLSRKRSVPTLEEMKTEMGLLIKNAKHIIFAGYSLPMDDIMVKTFFMSSISGNDKNKVKCTVVNYDERHRGSEWIKGEKIVEYIKSSENNPAAQCIENICDMFPLENIRVNLNGIPEVFMENGRCSREKVVDLLYPRECFAKGFPVDRR
;
A
#
# COMPACT_ATOMS: atom_id res chain seq x y z
N MET A 1 18.83 -0.11 -30.79
CA MET A 1 17.45 -0.62 -30.56
C MET A 1 16.75 0.33 -29.61
N PRO A 2 15.45 0.64 -29.78
CA PRO A 2 14.73 1.44 -28.80
C PRO A 2 14.71 0.69 -27.47
N GLU A 3 15.23 1.33 -26.41
CA GLU A 3 15.37 0.72 -25.09
C GLU A 3 14.00 0.52 -24.43
N LYS A 4 13.53 -0.73 -24.45
CA LYS A 4 12.34 -1.18 -23.73
C LYS A 4 12.76 -1.81 -22.39
N TYR A 5 13.46 -1.05 -21.55
CA TYR A 5 13.82 -1.52 -20.21
C TYR A 5 12.66 -1.33 -19.23
N TRP A 6 12.49 -2.28 -18.32
CA TRP A 6 11.57 -2.25 -17.20
C TRP A 6 12.28 -2.82 -15.96
N PRO A 7 11.85 -2.46 -14.74
CA PRO A 7 12.33 -3.10 -13.51
C PRO A 7 12.27 -4.63 -13.60
N GLU A 8 13.35 -5.29 -13.21
CA GLU A 8 13.50 -6.74 -13.37
C GLU A 8 13.10 -7.52 -12.11
N THR A 9 13.05 -6.85 -10.96
CA THR A 9 12.57 -7.40 -9.68
C THR A 9 11.28 -6.69 -9.24
N ILE A 10 10.19 -7.43 -9.06
CA ILE A 10 8.90 -6.86 -8.65
C ILE A 10 8.55 -7.36 -7.25
N ILE A 11 8.33 -6.43 -6.32
CA ILE A 11 7.93 -6.72 -4.94
C ILE A 11 6.42 -6.52 -4.83
N LEU A 12 5.68 -7.60 -4.55
CA LEU A 12 4.26 -7.58 -4.26
C LEU A 12 4.08 -7.49 -2.75
N TRP A 13 3.84 -6.27 -2.27
CA TRP A 13 3.74 -5.95 -0.85
C TRP A 13 2.30 -6.14 -0.36
N GLY A 14 2.08 -7.09 0.54
CA GLY A 14 0.75 -7.44 1.07
C GLY A 14 0.58 -7.10 2.55
N ALA A 15 -0.63 -7.33 3.07
CA ALA A 15 -0.96 -7.04 4.48
C ALA A 15 -0.10 -7.83 5.48
N GLY A 16 0.40 -9.01 5.12
CA GLY A 16 1.34 -9.76 5.95
C GLY A 16 2.68 -9.06 6.14
N ALA A 17 3.06 -8.13 5.23
CA ALA A 17 4.31 -7.42 5.31
C ALA A 17 4.34 -6.40 6.44
N THR A 18 3.20 -5.85 6.85
CA THR A 18 3.10 -4.85 7.92
C THR A 18 2.42 -5.37 9.19
N ARG A 19 2.12 -6.68 9.24
CA ARG A 19 1.47 -7.33 10.39
C ARG A 19 2.24 -7.17 11.70
N SER A 20 3.56 -7.17 11.67
CA SER A 20 4.39 -7.00 12.88
C SER A 20 4.29 -5.58 13.48
N LEU A 21 3.78 -4.61 12.72
CA LEU A 21 3.43 -3.28 13.21
C LEU A 21 2.05 -3.24 13.91
N GLY A 22 1.26 -4.30 13.79
CA GLY A 22 -0.10 -4.40 14.31
C GLY A 22 -1.20 -4.12 13.28
N LEU A 23 -0.85 -3.83 12.03
CA LEU A 23 -1.81 -3.67 10.93
C LEU A 23 -2.51 -5.00 10.63
N HIS A 24 -3.78 -4.93 10.23
CA HIS A 24 -4.65 -6.10 10.18
C HIS A 24 -4.87 -6.58 8.75
N ALA A 25 -4.93 -7.89 8.58
CA ALA A 25 -5.44 -8.47 7.35
C ALA A 25 -6.96 -8.27 7.23
N THR A 26 -7.49 -8.35 6.00
CA THR A 26 -8.91 -8.11 5.68
C THR A 26 -9.88 -8.95 6.52
N ASN A 27 -9.54 -10.20 6.81
CA ASN A 27 -10.32 -11.08 7.67
C ASN A 27 -10.36 -10.59 9.13
N GLN A 28 -9.23 -10.13 9.66
CA GLN A 28 -9.12 -9.57 11.01
C GLN A 28 -9.90 -8.26 11.12
N LEU A 29 -9.83 -7.39 10.11
CA LEU A 29 -10.64 -6.17 10.02
C LEU A 29 -12.14 -6.48 10.13
N MET A 30 -12.63 -7.49 9.41
CA MET A 30 -14.05 -7.88 9.49
C MET A 30 -14.45 -8.34 10.90
N GLN A 31 -13.58 -9.09 11.59
CA GLN A 31 -13.81 -9.49 12.97
C GLN A 31 -13.86 -8.29 13.92
N LEU A 32 -12.99 -7.29 13.72
CA LEU A 32 -13.00 -6.05 14.50
C LEU A 32 -14.26 -5.22 14.25
N VAL A 33 -14.70 -5.10 12.99
CA VAL A 33 -15.97 -4.44 12.66
C VAL A 33 -17.16 -5.13 13.34
N LEU A 34 -17.20 -6.47 13.34
CA LEU A 34 -18.23 -7.25 14.06
C LEU A 34 -18.20 -7.00 15.57
N LYS A 35 -17.02 -6.90 16.17
CA LYS A 35 -16.85 -6.54 17.59
C LYS A 35 -17.38 -5.14 17.88
N ILE A 36 -17.03 -4.15 17.04
CA ILE A 36 -17.50 -2.76 17.15
C ILE A 36 -19.03 -2.69 17.13
N ILE A 37 -19.68 -3.40 16.20
CA ILE A 37 -21.15 -3.46 16.11
C ILE A 37 -21.77 -4.05 17.38
N ARG A 38 -21.13 -5.07 17.96
CA ARG A 38 -21.52 -5.66 19.25
C ARG A 38 -21.14 -4.81 20.45
N LYS A 39 -20.53 -3.64 20.25
CA LYS A 39 -19.99 -2.75 21.28
C LYS A 39 -18.93 -3.42 22.15
N ASP A 40 -18.22 -4.40 21.59
CA ASP A 40 -17.06 -5.03 22.19
C ASP A 40 -15.79 -4.28 21.76
N PHE A 41 -15.22 -3.52 22.69
CA PHE A 41 -13.98 -2.78 22.49
C PHE A 41 -12.77 -3.46 23.14
N SER A 42 -12.85 -4.77 23.46
CA SER A 42 -11.77 -5.54 24.09
C SER A 42 -10.44 -5.50 23.31
N PHE A 43 -10.49 -5.28 21.99
CA PHE A 43 -9.30 -5.15 21.16
C PHE A 43 -8.50 -3.87 21.42
N LEU A 44 -9.06 -2.90 22.16
CA LEU A 44 -8.36 -1.71 22.62
C LEU A 44 -7.65 -1.92 23.98
N ASN A 45 -7.79 -3.08 24.61
CA ASN A 45 -7.12 -3.36 25.88
C ASN A 45 -5.59 -3.27 25.71
N GLY A 46 -4.94 -2.49 26.57
CA GLY A 46 -3.50 -2.26 26.51
C GLY A 46 -3.07 -1.16 25.51
N LYS A 47 -4.01 -0.53 24.80
CA LYS A 47 -3.75 0.71 24.05
C LYS A 47 -3.72 1.91 25.00
N ASN A 48 -3.04 2.98 24.58
CA ASN A 48 -3.06 4.26 25.25
C ASN A 48 -4.51 4.74 25.49
N GLU A 49 -4.80 5.20 26.72
CA GLU A 49 -6.16 5.57 27.14
C GLU A 49 -6.76 6.69 26.27
N GLU A 50 -5.98 7.72 25.93
CA GLU A 50 -6.41 8.84 25.08
C GLU A 50 -6.85 8.34 23.70
N LEU A 51 -6.10 7.42 23.10
CA LEU A 51 -6.45 6.79 21.82
C LEU A 51 -7.69 5.90 21.93
N ALA A 52 -7.75 5.06 22.95
CA ALA A 52 -8.85 4.12 23.14
C ALA A 52 -10.17 4.87 23.36
N ASP A 53 -10.16 5.93 24.17
CA ASP A 53 -11.34 6.73 24.44
C ASP A 53 -11.73 7.61 23.24
N ALA A 54 -10.76 8.13 22.49
CA ALA A 54 -11.04 8.81 21.23
C ALA A 54 -11.74 7.91 20.21
N PHE A 55 -11.27 6.67 20.05
CA PHE A 55 -11.89 5.72 19.14
C PHE A 55 -13.29 5.30 19.63
N LYS A 56 -13.48 5.05 20.92
CA LYS A 56 -14.81 4.77 21.48
C LYS A 56 -15.76 5.95 21.27
N LYS A 57 -15.28 7.18 21.45
CA LYS A 57 -16.06 8.40 21.19
C LYS A 57 -16.51 8.49 19.73
N LEU A 58 -15.60 8.23 18.79
CA LEU A 58 -15.93 8.17 17.35
C LEU A 58 -17.13 7.25 17.12
N ILE A 59 -17.06 6.01 17.61
CA ILE A 59 -18.11 5.02 17.37
C ILE A 59 -19.40 5.36 18.12
N MET A 60 -19.31 5.61 19.42
CA MET A 60 -20.46 5.66 20.34
C MET A 60 -21.15 7.02 20.39
N GLU A 61 -20.47 8.08 19.96
CA GLU A 61 -21.00 9.46 19.98
C GLU A 61 -21.07 10.03 18.58
N ASP A 62 -19.96 10.13 17.85
CA ASP A 62 -19.95 10.85 16.59
C ASP A 62 -20.70 10.11 15.47
N LEU A 63 -20.41 8.83 15.28
CA LEU A 63 -21.09 8.00 14.27
C LEU A 63 -22.51 7.60 14.68
N SER A 64 -22.82 7.58 15.98
CA SER A 64 -24.10 7.12 16.51
C SER A 64 -25.09 8.23 16.84
N LYS A 65 -24.63 9.40 17.28
CA LYS A 65 -25.46 10.47 17.87
C LYS A 65 -25.30 11.84 17.18
N ASP A 66 -24.15 12.18 16.62
CA ASP A 66 -24.00 13.44 15.85
C ASP A 66 -24.82 13.31 14.55
N HIS A 67 -25.93 14.07 14.47
CA HIS A 67 -26.86 14.03 13.35
C HIS A 67 -26.23 14.46 12.01
N LYS A 68 -25.17 15.28 12.00
CA LYS A 68 -24.48 15.65 10.76
C LYS A 68 -23.54 14.54 10.31
N ILE A 69 -22.77 13.97 11.24
CA ILE A 69 -21.80 12.89 10.93
C ILE A 69 -22.54 11.60 10.57
N SER A 70 -23.50 11.17 11.38
CA SER A 70 -24.27 9.92 11.19
C SER A 70 -25.07 9.87 9.88
N LYS A 71 -25.41 11.04 9.29
CA LYS A 71 -26.01 11.11 7.95
C LYS A 71 -25.02 10.78 6.83
N ILE A 72 -23.75 11.10 7.03
CA ILE A 72 -22.68 10.84 6.06
C ILE A 72 -22.14 9.42 6.25
N TYR A 73 -21.99 9.02 7.51
CA TYR A 73 -21.45 7.74 7.95
C TYR A 73 -22.49 7.01 8.81
N ASP A 74 -23.40 6.27 8.17
CA ASP A 74 -24.56 5.64 8.84
C ASP A 74 -24.18 4.29 9.47
N LEU A 75 -23.66 4.33 10.71
CA LEU A 75 -23.28 3.15 11.48
C LEU A 75 -24.49 2.22 11.73
N LYS A 76 -25.69 2.78 11.91
CA LYS A 76 -26.89 1.99 12.16
C LYS A 76 -27.30 1.18 10.92
N ALA A 77 -27.25 1.78 9.74
CA ALA A 77 -27.48 1.06 8.50
C ALA A 77 -26.43 -0.04 8.29
N LEU A 78 -25.16 0.24 8.61
CA LEU A 78 -24.09 -0.75 8.54
C LEU A 78 -24.33 -1.94 9.49
N GLU A 79 -24.73 -1.68 10.74
CA GLU A 79 -25.14 -2.69 11.72
C GLU A 79 -26.28 -3.56 11.18
N ILE A 80 -27.36 -2.95 10.70
CA ILE A 80 -28.52 -3.66 10.16
C ILE A 80 -28.11 -4.59 9.01
N ILE A 81 -27.28 -4.10 8.08
CA ILE A 81 -26.80 -4.87 6.94
C ILE A 81 -25.98 -6.07 7.39
N ILE A 82 -24.98 -5.86 8.24
CA ILE A 82 -24.07 -6.92 8.70
C ILE A 82 -24.82 -7.97 9.54
N CYS A 83 -25.79 -7.56 10.37
CA CYS A 83 -26.56 -8.47 11.19
C CYS A 83 -27.52 -9.38 10.40
N THR A 84 -27.77 -9.10 9.11
CA THR A 84 -28.55 -10.04 8.27
C THR A 84 -27.81 -11.33 7.96
N ASN A 85 -26.48 -11.32 7.98
CA ASN A 85 -25.66 -12.50 7.77
C ASN A 85 -24.36 -12.40 8.57
N SER A 86 -24.27 -13.15 9.66
CA SER A 86 -23.11 -13.17 10.54
C SER A 86 -21.87 -13.82 9.92
N LYS A 87 -21.96 -14.37 8.70
CA LYS A 87 -20.87 -15.04 7.99
C LYS A 87 -20.24 -14.20 6.88
N PHE A 88 -20.67 -12.94 6.70
CA PHE A 88 -20.06 -12.08 5.69
C PHE A 88 -18.54 -12.00 5.87
N ASN A 89 -17.80 -12.28 4.79
CA ASN A 89 -16.44 -11.79 4.67
C ASN A 89 -16.45 -10.35 4.13
N MET A 90 -15.32 -9.64 4.25
CA MET A 90 -15.24 -8.23 3.84
C MET A 90 -15.53 -8.04 2.34
N HIS A 91 -15.07 -8.96 1.49
CA HIS A 91 -15.25 -8.89 0.04
C HIS A 91 -16.72 -9.03 -0.36
N GLU A 92 -17.43 -9.97 0.24
CA GLU A 92 -18.87 -10.17 0.05
C GLU A 92 -19.67 -8.93 0.46
N LEU A 93 -19.34 -8.36 1.63
CA LEU A 93 -19.99 -7.15 2.12
C LEU A 93 -19.80 -5.97 1.16
N PHE A 94 -18.56 -5.70 0.74
CA PHE A 94 -18.30 -4.64 -0.23
C PHE A 94 -18.92 -4.90 -1.60
N THR A 95 -18.91 -6.15 -2.06
CA THR A 95 -19.56 -6.54 -3.32
C THR A 95 -21.06 -6.29 -3.28
N MET A 96 -21.74 -6.72 -2.21
CA MET A 96 -23.16 -6.47 -2.03
C MET A 96 -23.47 -4.96 -1.96
N LEU A 97 -22.71 -4.19 -1.17
CA LEU A 97 -22.89 -2.74 -1.08
C LEU A 97 -22.71 -2.06 -2.44
N ASP A 98 -21.65 -2.42 -3.18
CA ASP A 98 -21.38 -1.87 -4.50
C ASP A 98 -22.47 -2.23 -5.51
N GLN A 99 -22.94 -3.49 -5.54
CA GLN A 99 -24.05 -3.92 -6.40
C GLN A 99 -25.32 -3.11 -6.15
N LEU A 100 -25.69 -2.92 -4.88
CA LEU A 100 -26.89 -2.17 -4.52
C LEU A 100 -26.77 -0.70 -4.91
N ILE A 101 -25.60 -0.08 -4.64
CA ILE A 101 -25.34 1.32 -4.97
C ILE A 101 -25.36 1.56 -6.49
N GLU A 102 -24.67 0.72 -7.25
CA GLU A 102 -24.55 0.92 -8.71
C GLU A 102 -25.84 0.66 -9.47
N ASN A 103 -26.68 -0.26 -9.00
CA ASN A 103 -27.99 -0.52 -9.58
C ASN A 103 -29.08 0.38 -8.99
N ASN A 104 -28.72 1.34 -8.12
CA ASN A 104 -29.64 2.26 -7.46
C ASN A 104 -30.77 1.54 -6.69
N MET A 105 -30.43 0.46 -5.99
CA MET A 105 -31.36 -0.40 -5.27
C MET A 105 -31.28 -0.19 -3.76
N GLY A 106 -32.43 -0.33 -3.09
CA GLY A 106 -32.49 -0.43 -1.63
C GLY A 106 -32.25 -1.87 -1.13
N PHE A 107 -32.18 -2.03 0.19
CA PHE A 107 -31.91 -3.31 0.85
C PHE A 107 -33.00 -3.62 1.88
N ASN A 108 -33.63 -4.78 1.77
CA ASN A 108 -34.58 -5.27 2.78
C ASN A 108 -33.85 -6.17 3.77
N ALA A 109 -33.65 -5.69 4.99
CA ALA A 109 -33.01 -6.42 6.07
C ALA A 109 -34.04 -7.00 7.02
N PHE A 110 -33.87 -8.25 7.46
CA PHE A 110 -34.59 -8.78 8.61
C PHE A 110 -33.73 -8.62 9.86
N PHE A 111 -34.13 -7.72 10.76
CA PHE A 111 -33.36 -7.33 11.93
C PHE A 111 -34.28 -7.21 13.15
N ASN A 112 -33.89 -7.82 14.27
CA ASN A 112 -34.67 -7.84 15.52
C ASN A 112 -36.16 -8.22 15.34
N GLY A 113 -36.42 -9.24 14.50
CA GLY A 113 -37.77 -9.75 14.26
C GLY A 113 -38.64 -8.88 13.35
N LYS A 114 -38.07 -7.85 12.70
CA LYS A 114 -38.79 -6.95 11.80
C LYS A 114 -38.04 -6.77 10.49
N THR A 115 -38.79 -6.55 9.41
CA THR A 115 -38.23 -6.13 8.13
C THR A 115 -37.99 -4.61 8.16
N GLU A 116 -36.75 -4.19 7.97
CA GLU A 116 -36.36 -2.78 7.80
C GLU A 116 -35.86 -2.58 6.38
N PHE A 117 -36.46 -1.62 5.66
CA PHE A 117 -36.02 -1.23 4.33
C PHE A 117 -35.03 -0.06 4.40
N LEU A 118 -33.83 -0.27 3.87
CA LEU A 118 -32.80 0.75 3.71
C LEU A 118 -32.81 1.27 2.27
N ARG A 119 -33.01 2.57 2.11
CA ARG A 119 -32.84 3.22 0.80
C ARG A 119 -31.36 3.28 0.41
N VAL A 120 -31.10 3.42 -0.89
CA VAL A 120 -29.75 3.46 -1.46
C VAL A 120 -28.85 4.50 -0.80
N GLU A 121 -29.37 5.65 -0.38
CA GLU A 121 -28.58 6.71 0.26
C GLU A 121 -28.03 6.25 1.62
N ARG A 122 -28.80 5.44 2.37
CA ARG A 122 -28.35 4.83 3.62
C ARG A 122 -27.31 3.74 3.38
N ILE A 123 -27.42 3.00 2.28
CA ILE A 123 -26.43 2.00 1.86
C ILE A 123 -25.10 2.67 1.49
N GLN A 124 -25.16 3.80 0.76
CA GLN A 124 -23.99 4.64 0.49
C GLN A 124 -23.35 5.13 1.79
N ALA A 125 -24.15 5.68 2.71
CA ALA A 125 -23.65 6.14 4.01
C ALA A 125 -23.07 5.01 4.87
N ALA A 126 -23.63 3.79 4.81
CA ALA A 126 -23.08 2.61 5.47
C ALA A 126 -21.72 2.19 4.89
N LYS A 127 -21.58 2.20 3.55
CA LYS A 127 -20.29 1.94 2.89
C LYS A 127 -19.23 2.97 3.29
N ARG A 128 -19.59 4.25 3.32
CA ARG A 128 -18.70 5.33 3.80
C ARG A 128 -18.28 5.10 5.24
N CYS A 129 -19.22 4.70 6.11
CA CYS A 129 -18.95 4.39 7.51
C CYS A 129 -17.96 3.23 7.66
N LEU A 130 -18.14 2.16 6.87
CA LEU A 130 -17.23 1.02 6.88
C LEU A 130 -15.81 1.40 6.47
N ILE A 131 -15.65 2.20 5.41
CA ILE A 131 -14.33 2.71 4.96
C ILE A 131 -13.65 3.52 6.07
N LEU A 132 -14.38 4.44 6.70
CA LEU A 132 -13.85 5.26 7.80
C LEU A 132 -13.42 4.39 8.99
N ILE A 133 -14.25 3.42 9.39
CA ILE A 133 -13.92 2.51 10.51
C ILE A 133 -12.64 1.72 10.20
N ILE A 134 -12.49 1.22 8.97
CA ILE A 134 -11.29 0.48 8.54
C ILE A 134 -10.05 1.37 8.62
N GLU A 135 -10.10 2.58 8.08
CA GLU A 135 -8.98 3.53 8.13
C GLU A 135 -8.57 3.83 9.59
N GLU A 136 -9.55 4.12 10.45
CA GLU A 136 -9.28 4.47 11.84
C GLU A 136 -8.81 3.25 12.67
N LEU A 137 -9.26 2.04 12.34
CA LEU A 137 -8.76 0.79 12.93
C LEU A 137 -7.28 0.56 12.59
N GLU A 138 -6.89 0.75 11.33
CA GLU A 138 -5.49 0.62 10.91
C GLU A 138 -4.63 1.75 11.51
N ARG A 139 -5.16 2.97 11.58
CA ARG A 139 -4.47 4.10 12.21
C ARG A 139 -4.23 3.85 13.71
N ILE A 140 -5.23 3.39 14.47
CA ILE A 140 -5.04 3.12 15.91
C ILE A 140 -4.16 1.89 16.15
N SER A 141 -4.14 0.92 15.24
CA SER A 141 -3.37 -0.32 15.42
C SER A 141 -1.87 -0.06 15.45
N ILE A 142 -1.40 0.86 14.60
CA ILE A 142 0.01 1.25 14.49
C ILE A 142 0.42 2.35 15.48
N GLN A 143 -0.53 3.14 15.99
CA GLN A 143 -0.25 4.16 17.00
C GLN A 143 0.05 3.54 18.37
N ASP A 144 1.14 4.03 18.97
CA ASP A 144 1.51 3.76 20.37
C ASP A 144 1.08 4.94 21.26
N THR A 145 1.25 6.15 20.73
CA THR A 145 0.73 7.40 21.29
C THR A 145 0.01 8.19 20.20
N PRO A 146 -0.87 9.15 20.54
CA PRO A 146 -1.54 9.99 19.56
C PRO A 146 -0.57 10.62 18.56
N GLY A 147 -0.82 10.37 17.28
CA GLY A 147 -0.05 10.83 16.13
C GLY A 147 1.21 10.03 15.81
N HIS A 148 1.65 9.08 16.64
CA HIS A 148 2.98 8.47 16.49
C HIS A 148 2.99 6.94 16.58
N VAL A 149 3.82 6.35 15.71
CA VAL A 149 4.17 4.93 15.74
C VAL A 149 5.28 4.66 16.75
N ASN A 150 5.38 3.41 17.22
CA ASN A 150 6.50 2.98 18.03
C ASN A 150 7.80 2.93 17.19
N ARG A 151 8.86 3.62 17.66
CA ARG A 151 10.15 3.72 16.96
C ARG A 151 10.80 2.36 16.73
N GLU A 152 10.87 1.53 17.76
CA GLU A 152 11.56 0.23 17.70
C GLU A 152 10.89 -0.70 16.70
N LYS A 153 9.55 -0.69 16.65
CA LYS A 153 8.79 -1.47 15.66
C LYS A 153 8.96 -0.95 14.23
N MET A 154 9.09 0.36 14.05
CA MET A 154 9.23 0.98 12.73
C MET A 154 10.66 0.90 12.17
N GLU A 155 11.67 0.78 13.04
CA GLU A 155 13.09 0.82 12.64
C GLU A 155 13.45 -0.17 11.53
N PRO A 156 13.04 -1.46 11.57
CA PRO A 156 13.36 -2.40 10.51
C PRO A 156 12.82 -1.99 9.13
N TYR A 157 11.64 -1.37 9.06
CA TYR A 157 11.03 -0.92 7.79
C TYR A 157 11.78 0.28 7.21
N TYR A 158 12.23 1.16 8.09
CA TYR A 158 13.05 2.30 7.72
C TYR A 158 14.46 1.88 7.27
N GLU A 159 15.13 1.00 8.01
CA GLU A 159 16.43 0.45 7.61
C GLU A 159 16.35 -0.31 6.28
N PHE A 160 15.29 -1.10 6.07
CA PHE A 160 15.01 -1.72 4.77
C PHE A 160 14.91 -0.68 3.64
N SER A 161 14.16 0.40 3.87
CA SER A 161 14.00 1.50 2.91
C SER A 161 15.31 2.25 2.62
N LYS A 162 16.17 2.40 3.63
CA LYS A 162 17.53 2.96 3.45
C LYS A 162 18.40 2.07 2.58
N ILE A 163 18.39 0.75 2.82
CA ILE A 163 19.14 -0.19 2.00
C ILE A 163 18.65 -0.12 0.54
N LEU A 164 17.34 -0.13 0.31
CA LEU A 164 16.78 0.04 -1.04
C LEU A 164 17.29 1.31 -1.73
N THR A 165 17.31 2.43 -0.99
CA THR A 165 17.82 3.72 -1.46
C THR A 165 19.31 3.64 -1.82
N GLU A 166 20.13 3.06 -0.95
CA GLU A 166 21.59 2.90 -1.15
C GLU A 166 21.91 2.03 -2.36
N LEU A 167 21.15 0.96 -2.59
CA LEU A 167 21.28 0.14 -3.79
C LEU A 167 21.07 1.02 -5.04
N MET A 168 20.10 1.93 -5.05
CA MET A 168 19.87 2.78 -6.22
C MET A 168 20.98 3.80 -6.48
N GLU A 169 21.65 4.30 -5.42
CA GLU A 169 22.85 5.12 -5.55
C GLU A 169 24.03 4.32 -6.16
N GLU A 170 24.23 3.09 -5.70
CA GLU A 170 25.28 2.20 -6.21
C GLU A 170 25.05 1.84 -7.68
N GLU A 171 23.82 1.51 -8.05
CA GLU A 171 23.45 1.29 -9.44
C GLU A 171 23.74 2.51 -10.32
N ALA A 172 23.50 3.73 -9.82
CA ALA A 172 23.73 4.95 -10.58
C ALA A 172 25.19 5.09 -10.98
N ARG A 173 26.10 4.90 -10.02
CA ARG A 173 27.56 4.93 -10.24
C ARG A 173 27.98 3.85 -11.23
N VAL A 174 27.49 2.63 -11.06
CA VAL A 174 27.87 1.52 -11.94
C VAL A 174 27.32 1.70 -13.35
N PHE A 175 26.12 2.24 -13.52
CA PHE A 175 25.54 2.48 -14.85
C PHE A 175 26.20 3.65 -15.58
N GLU A 176 26.60 4.67 -14.85
CA GLU A 176 27.46 5.74 -15.37
C GLU A 176 28.78 5.17 -15.91
N ASN A 177 29.48 4.37 -15.11
CA ASN A 177 30.75 3.75 -15.50
C ASN A 177 30.59 2.80 -16.72
N ARG A 178 29.40 2.21 -16.90
CA ARG A 178 29.05 1.36 -18.06
C ARG A 178 28.62 2.17 -19.29
N GLY A 179 28.54 3.50 -19.19
CA GLY A 179 28.17 4.39 -20.29
C GLY A 179 26.68 4.37 -20.65
N TYR A 180 25.79 4.02 -19.70
CA TYR A 180 24.36 4.09 -19.95
C TYR A 180 23.91 5.54 -20.09
N ARG A 181 23.07 5.80 -21.09
CA ARG A 181 22.52 7.14 -21.33
C ARG A 181 21.55 7.52 -20.22
N ARG A 182 21.77 8.67 -19.58
CA ARG A 182 21.00 9.07 -18.39
C ARG A 182 19.52 9.35 -18.65
N ASN A 183 19.18 9.79 -19.86
CA ASN A 183 17.81 10.07 -20.28
C ASN A 183 17.04 8.82 -20.77
N THR A 184 17.54 7.62 -20.48
CA THR A 184 16.88 6.36 -20.85
C THR A 184 16.54 5.51 -19.64
N ARG A 185 15.51 4.66 -19.80
CA ARG A 185 15.00 3.77 -18.74
C ARG A 185 16.10 2.90 -18.13
N ARG A 186 17.10 2.48 -18.92
CA ARG A 186 18.23 1.68 -18.42
C ARG A 186 19.05 2.39 -17.36
N PHE A 187 19.11 3.71 -17.38
CA PHE A 187 19.76 4.48 -16.34
C PHE A 187 18.77 4.92 -15.26
N TYR A 188 17.69 5.59 -15.65
CA TYR A 188 16.87 6.33 -14.69
C TYR A 188 15.87 5.49 -13.91
N LEU A 189 15.41 4.34 -14.43
CA LEU A 189 14.52 3.48 -13.66
C LEU A 189 15.31 2.65 -12.64
N TYR A 190 14.73 2.44 -11.48
CA TYR A 190 15.24 1.46 -10.52
C TYR A 190 15.16 0.05 -11.09
N SER A 191 16.02 -0.86 -10.60
CA SER A 191 15.97 -2.27 -11.03
C SER A 191 14.85 -3.04 -10.35
N TYR A 192 14.26 -2.47 -9.30
CA TYR A 192 13.06 -2.98 -8.66
C TYR A 192 11.86 -2.05 -8.80
N ALA A 193 10.67 -2.63 -8.62
CA ALA A 193 9.42 -1.89 -8.41
C ALA A 193 8.65 -2.49 -7.23
N ILE A 194 7.85 -1.67 -6.56
CA ILE A 194 6.96 -2.08 -5.47
C ILE A 194 5.51 -1.93 -5.91
N ILE A 195 4.73 -2.98 -5.71
CA ILE A 195 3.29 -2.99 -5.96
C ILE A 195 2.63 -3.37 -4.64
N SER A 196 2.02 -2.39 -3.98
CA SER A 196 1.33 -2.61 -2.71
C SER A 196 -0.13 -2.94 -2.95
N PHE A 197 -0.53 -4.13 -2.51
CA PHE A 197 -1.94 -4.51 -2.43
C PHE A 197 -2.55 -4.18 -1.07
N ASN A 198 -1.74 -3.67 -0.13
CA ASN A 198 -2.23 -3.14 1.13
C ASN A 198 -2.62 -1.66 1.00
N TRP A 199 -3.59 -1.24 1.81
CA TRP A 199 -4.04 0.15 1.85
C TRP A 199 -3.15 1.05 2.70
N ASP A 200 -2.28 0.47 3.54
CA ASP A 200 -1.38 1.23 4.40
C ASP A 200 -0.26 1.94 3.60
N PRO A 201 0.13 3.16 3.99
CA PRO A 201 1.20 3.92 3.35
C PRO A 201 2.60 3.69 3.98
N VAL A 202 2.79 2.67 4.84
CA VAL A 202 4.01 2.55 5.67
C VAL A 202 5.27 2.41 4.83
N ILE A 203 5.27 1.50 3.85
CA ILE A 203 6.46 1.29 3.00
C ILE A 203 6.78 2.54 2.19
N LEU A 204 5.75 3.20 1.65
CA LEU A 204 5.89 4.46 0.93
C LEU A 204 6.51 5.54 1.81
N TRP A 205 6.00 5.71 3.02
CA TRP A 205 6.45 6.78 3.92
C TRP A 205 7.91 6.60 4.34
N ASN A 206 8.33 5.38 4.62
CA ASN A 206 9.72 5.09 4.98
C ASN A 206 10.67 5.30 3.79
N LEU A 207 10.28 4.90 2.57
CA LEU A 207 11.04 5.17 1.35
C LEU A 207 11.17 6.67 1.09
N PHE A 208 10.07 7.41 1.20
CA PHE A 208 10.04 8.85 1.03
C PHE A 208 11.01 9.57 1.97
N ASN A 209 11.01 9.20 3.26
CA ASN A 209 11.94 9.78 4.23
C ASN A 209 13.40 9.39 3.93
N ALA A 210 13.67 8.14 3.51
CA ALA A 210 15.01 7.71 3.11
C ALA A 210 15.52 8.45 1.86
N HIS A 211 14.66 8.64 0.85
CA HIS A 211 14.96 9.43 -0.35
C HIS A 211 15.24 10.89 0.00
N LYS A 212 14.45 11.50 0.89
CA LYS A 212 14.69 12.88 1.35
C LYS A 212 16.07 13.04 1.96
N GLU A 213 16.45 12.19 2.91
CA GLU A 213 17.75 12.27 3.58
C GLU A 213 18.92 12.19 2.60
N LYS A 214 18.80 11.34 1.58
CA LYS A 214 19.79 11.23 0.50
C LYS A 214 19.76 12.43 -0.44
N ASN A 215 18.59 12.96 -0.77
CA ASN A 215 18.48 14.15 -1.62
C ASN A 215 19.00 15.42 -0.93
N GLU A 216 19.00 15.49 0.40
CA GLU A 216 19.63 16.56 1.20
C GLU A 216 21.16 16.45 1.19
N ASN A 217 21.70 15.22 1.12
CA ASN A 217 23.14 14.93 1.04
C ASN A 217 23.48 14.05 -0.17
N PRO A 218 23.25 14.53 -1.41
CA PRO A 218 23.29 13.69 -2.59
C PRO A 218 24.72 13.34 -2.97
N ILE A 219 24.92 12.13 -3.49
CA ILE A 219 26.19 11.80 -4.14
C ILE A 219 26.38 12.65 -5.38
N ILE A 220 27.65 12.89 -5.72
CA ILE A 220 28.07 13.61 -6.91
C ILE A 220 28.61 12.58 -7.91
N LEU A 221 28.10 12.62 -9.14
CA LEU A 221 28.53 11.79 -10.26
C LEU A 221 29.79 12.36 -10.93
N GLU A 222 30.38 11.63 -11.89
CA GLU A 222 31.69 11.99 -12.47
C GLU A 222 31.76 13.41 -13.07
N ASP A 223 30.63 13.94 -13.57
CA ASP A 223 30.54 15.27 -14.17
C ASP A 223 30.17 16.39 -13.17
N GLY A 224 30.17 16.09 -11.88
CA GLY A 224 29.86 17.06 -10.84
C GLY A 224 28.36 17.25 -10.56
N LEU A 225 27.48 16.52 -11.25
CA LEU A 225 26.04 16.60 -11.02
C LEU A 225 25.60 15.78 -9.81
N LYS A 226 24.67 16.34 -9.05
CA LYS A 226 24.04 15.69 -7.89
C LYS A 226 23.04 14.63 -8.36
N LEU A 227 23.11 13.44 -7.78
CA LEU A 227 22.09 12.40 -7.96
C LEU A 227 20.90 12.65 -7.04
N GLN A 228 19.68 12.59 -7.57
CA GLN A 228 18.45 12.65 -6.79
C GLN A 228 17.54 11.46 -7.08
N LEU A 229 16.87 11.00 -6.04
CA LEU A 229 16.03 9.82 -6.01
C LEU A 229 14.58 10.21 -5.75
N TYR A 230 13.67 9.65 -6.55
CA TYR A 230 12.23 9.94 -6.48
C TYR A 230 11.40 8.68 -6.76
N ASP A 231 10.09 8.81 -6.58
CA ASP A 231 9.15 7.73 -6.81
C ASP A 231 8.08 8.16 -7.82
N ASP A 232 7.69 7.20 -8.66
CA ASP A 232 6.69 7.29 -9.71
C ASP A 232 5.51 6.37 -9.36
N PHE A 233 4.32 6.95 -9.29
CA PHE A 233 3.08 6.31 -8.85
C PHE A 233 2.31 5.66 -10.01
N GLY A 234 2.84 5.72 -11.23
CA GLY A 234 2.21 5.18 -12.44
C GLY A 234 1.01 6.00 -12.94
N THR A 235 0.70 7.13 -12.29
CA THR A 235 -0.33 8.09 -12.70
C THR A 235 0.03 9.45 -12.10
N GLN A 236 -0.48 10.52 -12.71
CA GLN A 236 -0.32 11.87 -12.18
C GLN A 236 -1.18 12.04 -10.92
N ILE A 237 -0.52 12.36 -9.79
CA ILE A 237 -1.17 12.64 -8.51
C ILE A 237 -0.60 13.94 -7.95
N SER A 238 -1.48 14.84 -7.49
CA SER A 238 -1.03 16.02 -6.75
C SER A 238 -0.98 15.80 -5.24
N TYR A 239 -0.10 16.55 -4.59
CA TYR A 239 -0.05 16.67 -3.15
C TYR A 239 0.24 18.11 -2.74
N ASP A 240 0.00 18.42 -1.46
CA ASP A 240 0.41 19.70 -0.86
C ASP A 240 1.86 19.65 -0.41
N GLN A 241 2.56 20.78 -0.50
CA GLN A 241 3.97 20.85 -0.12
C GLN A 241 4.21 20.38 1.33
N LEU A 242 5.22 19.53 1.48
CA LEU A 242 5.74 19.13 2.79
C LEU A 242 6.70 20.19 3.31
N ASP A 243 6.62 20.52 4.61
CA ASP A 243 7.40 21.59 5.27
C ASP A 243 7.26 22.99 4.65
N GLY A 244 6.27 23.22 3.78
CA GLY A 244 6.02 24.49 3.10
C GLY A 244 4.96 25.35 3.80
N SER A 245 5.10 26.67 3.70
CA SER A 245 4.05 27.63 4.10
C SER A 245 3.09 27.98 2.98
N GLU A 246 3.44 27.65 1.73
CA GLU A 246 2.64 27.97 0.55
C GLU A 246 1.77 26.79 0.13
N SER A 247 0.51 27.06 -0.16
CA SER A 247 -0.40 26.12 -0.79
C SER A 247 -0.24 26.23 -2.30
N GLY A 248 0.10 25.12 -2.96
CA GLY A 248 0.36 25.05 -4.40
C GLY A 248 0.25 23.61 -4.89
N ILE A 249 0.07 23.42 -6.20
CA ILE A 249 -0.04 22.08 -6.80
C ILE A 249 1.37 21.49 -6.97
N TRP A 250 1.72 20.51 -6.14
CA TRP A 250 2.92 19.70 -6.33
C TRP A 250 2.55 18.36 -6.95
N TYR A 251 3.40 17.83 -7.82
CA TYR A 251 3.18 16.55 -8.49
C TYR A 251 4.24 15.54 -8.05
N VAL A 252 3.82 14.29 -7.88
CA VAL A 252 4.76 13.17 -7.82
C VAL A 252 5.60 13.14 -9.10
N THR A 253 6.83 12.64 -8.99
CA THR A 253 7.75 12.60 -10.14
C THR A 253 7.34 11.52 -11.12
N ASP A 254 7.48 11.78 -12.41
CA ASP A 254 7.21 10.82 -13.48
C ASP A 254 8.41 10.63 -14.43
N GLU A 255 8.30 9.64 -15.33
CA GLU A 255 9.34 9.38 -16.33
C GLU A 255 9.59 10.55 -17.29
N ALA A 256 8.57 11.35 -17.61
CA ALA A 256 8.70 12.47 -18.54
C ALA A 256 9.59 13.57 -17.94
N GLN A 257 9.35 13.92 -16.67
CA GLN A 257 10.18 14.84 -15.89
C GLN A 257 11.62 14.32 -15.77
N CYS A 258 11.77 13.03 -15.42
CA CYS A 258 13.09 12.41 -15.27
C CYS A 258 13.89 12.43 -16.58
N LYS A 259 13.24 12.05 -17.69
CA LYS A 259 13.85 12.09 -19.03
C LYS A 259 14.24 13.51 -19.45
N GLY A 260 13.39 14.50 -19.16
CA GLY A 260 13.66 15.90 -19.49
C GLY A 260 14.84 16.46 -18.69
N ILE A 261 14.92 16.17 -17.38
CA ILE A 261 15.99 16.68 -16.50
C ILE A 261 17.32 16.01 -16.79
N ASN A 262 17.31 14.72 -17.13
CA ASN A 262 18.52 13.98 -17.49
C ASN A 262 19.00 14.22 -18.92
N ASP A 263 18.32 15.05 -19.71
CA ASP A 263 18.76 15.37 -21.07
C ASP A 263 20.06 16.18 -21.05
N TYR A 264 21.02 15.77 -21.88
CA TYR A 264 22.42 16.21 -21.82
C TYR A 264 22.65 17.66 -22.19
N ASN A 265 21.66 18.33 -22.80
CA ASN A 265 21.84 19.69 -23.26
C ASN A 265 22.17 20.63 -22.10
N TYR A 266 21.43 20.57 -20.99
CA TYR A 266 21.68 21.42 -19.80
C TYR A 266 21.10 20.79 -18.51
N PRO A 267 21.57 19.61 -18.05
CA PRO A 267 21.06 19.00 -16.84
C PRO A 267 21.49 19.79 -15.59
N SER A 268 20.53 20.15 -14.73
CA SER A 268 20.83 20.78 -13.44
C SER A 268 21.26 19.78 -12.36
N ARG A 269 20.90 18.51 -12.56
CA ARG A 269 21.13 17.36 -11.68
C ARG A 269 20.80 16.08 -12.46
N VAL A 270 21.09 14.93 -11.86
CA VAL A 270 20.71 13.63 -12.39
C VAL A 270 19.62 13.03 -11.52
N MET A 271 18.55 12.55 -12.14
CA MET A 271 17.41 11.94 -11.46
C MET A 271 17.33 10.45 -11.77
N ARG A 272 16.96 9.66 -10.76
CA ARG A 272 16.50 8.29 -10.93
C ARG A 272 15.21 8.07 -10.16
N ILE A 273 14.31 7.26 -10.71
CA ILE A 273 12.96 7.05 -10.18
C ILE A 273 12.63 5.56 -9.96
N GLY A 274 11.95 5.28 -8.86
CA GLY A 274 11.37 3.97 -8.53
C GLY A 274 9.89 3.92 -8.83
N LYS A 275 9.38 2.77 -9.27
CA LYS A 275 7.93 2.57 -9.46
C LYS A 275 7.32 2.05 -8.16
N ILE A 276 6.33 2.77 -7.62
CA ILE A 276 5.54 2.36 -6.44
C ILE A 276 4.05 2.48 -6.73
N LEU A 277 3.37 1.35 -6.87
CA LEU A 277 1.98 1.30 -7.33
C LEU A 277 1.04 0.82 -6.23
N PHE A 278 -0.14 1.42 -6.14
CA PHE A 278 -1.21 1.04 -5.22
C PHE A 278 -2.49 0.70 -6.00
N PRO A 279 -2.55 -0.46 -6.68
CA PRO A 279 -3.70 -0.85 -7.52
C PRO A 279 -5.04 -0.98 -6.76
N HIS A 280 -5.01 -1.12 -5.43
CA HIS A 280 -6.21 -1.10 -4.57
C HIS A 280 -6.48 0.27 -3.93
N GLY A 281 -5.66 1.27 -4.27
CA GLY A 281 -5.56 2.54 -3.57
C GLY A 281 -4.89 2.42 -2.22
N MET A 282 -4.84 3.56 -1.52
CA MET A 282 -4.09 3.74 -0.27
C MET A 282 -4.81 4.75 0.62
N PHE A 283 -4.67 4.59 1.95
CA PHE A 283 -5.09 5.62 2.90
C PHE A 283 -4.41 6.96 2.58
N GLY A 284 -5.09 8.06 2.85
CA GLY A 284 -4.61 9.41 2.48
C GLY A 284 -4.78 9.79 1.00
N THR A 285 -5.27 8.90 0.13
CA THR A 285 -5.61 9.25 -1.27
C THR A 285 -7.08 9.65 -1.40
N ARG A 286 -7.43 10.55 -2.33
CA ARG A 286 -8.83 10.95 -2.61
C ARG A 286 -9.05 11.25 -4.09
N ILE A 287 -10.27 11.07 -4.55
CA ILE A 287 -10.72 11.59 -5.85
C ILE A 287 -11.64 12.78 -5.60
N CYS A 288 -11.30 13.93 -6.14
CA CYS A 288 -12.12 15.11 -6.01
C CYS A 288 -13.50 14.88 -6.64
N PRO A 289 -14.61 15.09 -5.92
CA PRO A 289 -15.96 14.86 -6.45
C PRO A 289 -16.36 15.90 -7.51
N GLU A 290 -15.69 17.05 -7.58
CA GLU A 290 -15.97 18.09 -8.59
C GLU A 290 -15.15 17.86 -9.88
N CYS A 291 -13.83 17.76 -9.78
CA CYS A 291 -12.96 17.71 -10.97
C CYS A 291 -12.45 16.30 -11.33
N GLY A 292 -12.72 15.29 -10.50
CA GLY A 292 -12.31 13.90 -10.73
C GLY A 292 -10.80 13.64 -10.62
N LYS A 293 -9.99 14.64 -10.24
CA LYS A 293 -8.53 14.47 -10.08
C LYS A 293 -8.18 13.75 -8.79
N SER A 294 -7.13 12.94 -8.86
CA SER A 294 -6.57 12.22 -7.71
C SER A 294 -5.64 13.13 -6.92
N ILE A 295 -5.82 13.13 -5.61
CA ILE A 295 -4.99 13.87 -4.66
C ILE A 295 -4.47 12.91 -3.61
N ILE A 296 -3.27 13.16 -3.10
CA ILE A 296 -2.70 12.44 -1.97
C ILE A 296 -2.31 13.43 -0.89
N SER A 297 -2.68 13.09 0.34
CA SER A 297 -2.35 13.84 1.52
C SER A 297 -1.22 13.16 2.26
N PHE A 298 -0.07 13.82 2.34
CA PHE A 298 1.06 13.35 3.16
C PHE A 298 1.06 14.03 4.52
N ALA A 299 1.83 13.47 5.47
CA ALA A 299 2.09 14.14 6.75
C ALA A 299 2.80 15.46 6.49
N ARG A 300 2.35 16.58 7.09
CA ARG A 300 2.92 17.91 6.79
C ARG A 300 4.39 18.09 7.13
N GLN A 301 4.90 17.22 7.99
CA GLN A 301 6.30 17.19 8.38
C GLN A 301 6.93 15.88 7.94
N TRP A 302 8.18 15.98 7.48
CA TRP A 302 9.02 14.83 7.21
C TRP A 302 9.40 14.12 8.50
N ASN A 303 8.50 13.25 8.95
CA ASN A 303 8.65 12.46 10.15
C ASN A 303 8.14 11.05 9.88
N ARG A 304 9.06 10.11 9.65
CA ARG A 304 8.75 8.68 9.45
C ARG A 304 7.94 8.05 10.58
N LEU A 305 7.98 8.63 11.79
CA LEU A 305 7.22 8.13 12.93
C LEU A 305 5.81 8.72 13.04
N SER A 306 5.45 9.67 12.18
CA SER A 306 4.11 10.26 12.15
C SER A 306 3.12 9.32 11.47
N THR A 307 1.93 9.19 12.07
CA THR A 307 0.78 8.46 11.49
C THR A 307 -0.13 9.33 10.64
N GLU A 308 0.21 10.60 10.49
CA GLU A 308 -0.51 11.53 9.61
C GLU A 308 -0.45 11.13 8.14
N VAL A 309 0.47 10.26 7.76
CA VAL A 309 0.53 9.75 6.38
C VAL A 309 -0.75 8.99 5.96
N PHE A 310 -1.57 8.55 6.92
CA PHE A 310 -2.91 8.00 6.64
C PHE A 310 -3.92 9.09 6.23
N GLY A 311 -3.56 10.37 6.29
CA GLY A 311 -4.43 11.52 6.06
C GLY A 311 -5.12 11.99 7.35
N PRO A 312 -5.99 13.02 7.28
CA PRO A 312 -6.65 13.55 8.44
C PRO A 312 -7.89 12.74 8.83
N SER A 313 -7.95 12.37 10.11
CA SER A 313 -9.12 11.76 10.75
C SER A 313 -10.31 12.73 10.81
N ILE A 314 -11.52 12.22 11.07
CA ILE A 314 -12.64 13.09 11.45
C ILE A 314 -12.58 13.56 12.91
N LEU A 315 -11.71 12.94 13.74
CA LEU A 315 -11.49 13.31 15.14
C LEU A 315 -10.04 13.71 15.40
N GLU A 316 -9.85 14.89 16.01
CA GLU A 316 -8.53 15.44 16.31
C GLU A 316 -7.64 14.56 17.22
N PRO A 317 -8.16 13.91 18.29
CA PRO A 317 -7.31 13.06 19.14
C PRO A 317 -6.70 11.84 18.44
N LEU A 318 -7.26 11.39 17.30
CA LEU A 318 -6.71 10.31 16.49
C LEU A 318 -5.58 10.79 15.55
N GLN A 319 -5.31 12.10 15.49
CA GLN A 319 -4.39 12.75 14.53
C GLN A 319 -3.77 14.03 15.11
N LYS A 320 -3.24 13.96 16.33
CA LYS A 320 -2.84 15.11 17.16
C LYS A 320 -1.97 16.17 16.48
N ASN A 321 -1.16 15.78 15.50
CA ASN A 321 -0.21 16.67 14.85
C ASN A 321 -0.77 17.35 13.59
N TRP A 322 -1.95 16.93 13.10
CA TRP A 322 -2.44 17.35 11.79
C TRP A 322 -2.73 18.84 11.77
N LYS A 323 -2.23 19.53 10.75
CA LYS A 323 -2.47 20.96 10.56
C LYS A 323 -3.25 21.17 9.27
N TYR A 324 -4.42 21.78 9.35
CA TYR A 324 -5.16 22.18 8.14
C TYR A 324 -4.45 23.34 7.42
N ALA A 325 -4.32 23.23 6.11
CA ALA A 325 -3.53 24.10 5.25
C ALA A 325 -4.24 25.39 4.91
N THR A 326 -5.40 25.24 4.28
CA THR A 326 -6.13 26.36 3.72
C THR A 326 -7.17 26.87 4.69
N GLU A 327 -7.68 28.08 4.46
CA GLU A 327 -8.79 28.62 5.27
C GLU A 327 -10.04 27.75 5.17
N LYS A 328 -10.33 27.18 4.00
CA LYS A 328 -11.46 26.24 3.87
C LYS A 328 -11.23 25.01 4.74
N GLU A 329 -10.07 24.38 4.69
CA GLU A 329 -9.77 23.23 5.52
C GLU A 329 -9.91 23.52 7.02
N LYS A 330 -9.44 24.70 7.48
CA LYS A 330 -9.58 25.14 8.87
C LYS A 330 -11.04 25.38 9.27
N ILE A 331 -11.90 25.78 8.34
CA ILE A 331 -13.33 25.97 8.54
C ILE A 331 -14.06 24.63 8.61
N TYR A 332 -13.85 23.75 7.62
CA TYR A 332 -14.58 22.49 7.51
C TYR A 332 -14.11 21.43 8.50
N LYS A 333 -12.79 21.37 8.78
CA LYS A 333 -12.13 20.39 9.65
C LYS A 333 -12.63 18.96 9.38
N ARG A 334 -12.52 18.06 10.37
CA ARG A 334 -13.10 16.70 10.34
C ARG A 334 -12.70 15.92 9.08
N GLY A 335 -11.41 15.88 8.81
CA GLY A 335 -10.86 15.17 7.66
C GLY A 335 -10.98 15.95 6.35
N ALA A 336 -11.35 17.23 6.37
CA ALA A 336 -11.40 18.05 5.15
C ALA A 336 -10.01 18.25 4.54
N ILE A 337 -9.92 18.10 3.22
CA ILE A 337 -8.75 18.52 2.42
C ILE A 337 -9.27 19.28 1.19
N GLU A 338 -8.68 20.45 0.92
CA GLU A 338 -8.99 21.23 -0.26
C GLU A 338 -8.28 20.64 -1.48
N CYS A 339 -9.02 20.38 -2.56
CA CYS A 339 -8.44 19.94 -3.82
C CYS A 339 -7.56 21.06 -4.38
N PRO A 340 -6.25 20.81 -4.62
CA PRO A 340 -5.34 21.85 -5.09
C PRO A 340 -5.62 22.26 -6.54
N TYR A 341 -6.42 21.48 -7.29
CA TYR A 341 -6.80 21.79 -8.67
C TYR A 341 -7.98 22.74 -8.81
N CYS A 342 -9.08 22.51 -8.07
CA CYS A 342 -10.32 23.30 -8.22
C CYS A 342 -10.80 23.96 -6.92
N GLY A 343 -10.17 23.69 -5.78
CA GLY A 343 -10.56 24.24 -4.48
C GLY A 343 -11.77 23.58 -3.82
N GLN A 344 -12.28 22.47 -4.38
CA GLN A 344 -13.37 21.70 -3.75
C GLN A 344 -12.87 20.97 -2.51
N ILE A 345 -13.68 20.98 -1.46
CA ILE A 345 -13.38 20.21 -0.25
C ILE A 345 -13.73 18.75 -0.47
N THR A 346 -12.77 17.90 -0.12
CA THR A 346 -12.85 16.44 -0.09
C THR A 346 -12.84 15.95 1.36
N TYR A 347 -13.29 14.71 1.57
CA TYR A 347 -13.40 14.07 2.88
C TYR A 347 -12.88 12.62 2.84
N PRO A 348 -12.74 11.92 3.99
CA PRO A 348 -12.31 10.52 4.01
C PRO A 348 -13.18 9.58 3.17
N TYR A 349 -14.48 9.87 2.99
CA TYR A 349 -15.34 9.07 2.12
C TYR A 349 -15.04 9.22 0.61
N ASP A 350 -14.24 10.20 0.21
CA ASP A 350 -13.76 10.37 -1.17
C ASP A 350 -12.50 9.52 -1.45
N MET A 351 -12.08 8.72 -0.47
CA MET A 351 -10.92 7.86 -0.59
C MET A 351 -11.11 6.76 -1.62
N THR A 352 -10.08 6.54 -2.43
CA THR A 352 -10.06 5.52 -3.46
C THR A 352 -9.68 4.15 -2.91
N LEU A 353 -10.44 3.60 -1.97
CA LEU A 353 -10.28 2.19 -1.62
C LEU A 353 -11.08 1.32 -2.61
N VAL A 354 -10.34 0.60 -3.45
CA VAL A 354 -10.91 -0.55 -4.14
C VAL A 354 -10.78 -1.73 -3.20
N ILE A 355 -11.85 -1.95 -2.46
CA ILE A 355 -12.08 -3.21 -1.78
C ILE A 355 -12.68 -4.11 -2.84
N GLN A 356 -11.92 -5.14 -3.19
CA GLN A 356 -12.10 -6.02 -4.34
C GLN A 356 -13.56 -6.47 -4.44
N SER A 357 -14.36 -5.74 -5.24
CA SER A 357 -15.75 -6.07 -5.51
C SER A 357 -15.86 -6.52 -6.96
N LEU A 358 -16.47 -7.69 -7.15
CA LEU A 358 -16.66 -8.29 -8.47
C LEU A 358 -17.69 -7.54 -9.33
N SER A 359 -18.35 -6.53 -8.77
CA SER A 359 -19.51 -5.87 -9.34
C SER A 359 -19.28 -4.49 -9.90
N ARG A 360 -18.15 -3.83 -9.59
CA ARG A 360 -17.97 -2.42 -9.96
C ARG A 360 -18.01 -2.23 -11.47
N LYS A 361 -19.08 -1.62 -11.99
CA LYS A 361 -19.25 -1.24 -13.39
C LYS A 361 -18.39 -0.04 -13.80
N ARG A 362 -18.07 0.86 -12.87
CA ARG A 362 -17.24 2.04 -13.13
C ARG A 362 -15.86 1.88 -12.52
N SER A 363 -14.85 1.81 -13.37
CA SER A 363 -13.46 1.85 -12.95
C SER A 363 -13.05 3.28 -12.60
N VAL A 364 -12.19 3.43 -11.59
CA VAL A 364 -11.54 4.70 -11.28
C VAL A 364 -10.38 4.85 -12.26
N PRO A 365 -10.38 5.85 -13.17
CA PRO A 365 -9.40 5.89 -14.27
C PRO A 365 -7.94 5.79 -13.83
N THR A 366 -7.58 6.48 -12.73
CA THR A 366 -6.22 6.44 -12.18
C THR A 366 -5.82 5.05 -11.71
N LEU A 367 -6.75 4.27 -11.16
CA LEU A 367 -6.46 2.89 -10.74
C LEU A 367 -6.34 1.93 -11.94
N GLU A 368 -7.04 2.19 -13.04
CA GLU A 368 -6.87 1.39 -14.27
C GLU A 368 -5.53 1.66 -14.95
N GLU A 369 -5.06 2.91 -14.92
CA GLU A 369 -3.72 3.27 -15.37
C GLU A 369 -2.65 2.55 -14.53
N MET A 370 -2.77 2.59 -13.20
CA MET A 370 -1.89 1.84 -12.28
C MET A 370 -1.93 0.33 -12.54
N LYS A 371 -3.10 -0.26 -12.79
CA LYS A 371 -3.23 -1.70 -13.12
C LYS A 371 -2.56 -2.02 -14.45
N THR A 372 -2.69 -1.15 -15.44
CA THR A 372 -2.03 -1.31 -16.75
C THR A 372 -0.50 -1.29 -16.58
N GLU A 373 0.02 -0.32 -15.83
CA GLU A 373 1.45 -0.22 -15.49
C GLU A 373 1.93 -1.45 -14.71
N MET A 374 1.15 -1.91 -13.72
CA MET A 374 1.41 -3.15 -12.98
C MET A 374 1.53 -4.35 -13.94
N GLY A 375 0.61 -4.50 -14.90
CA GLY A 375 0.68 -5.57 -15.90
C GLY A 375 1.96 -5.53 -16.73
N LEU A 376 2.40 -4.33 -17.12
CA LEU A 376 3.67 -4.14 -17.84
C LEU A 376 4.88 -4.50 -16.98
N LEU A 377 4.89 -4.11 -15.70
CA LEU A 377 5.95 -4.49 -14.76
C LEU A 377 6.04 -6.00 -14.58
N ILE A 378 4.92 -6.67 -14.29
CA ILE A 378 4.86 -8.13 -14.11
C ILE A 378 5.31 -8.85 -15.38
N LYS A 379 4.85 -8.37 -16.55
CA LYS A 379 5.23 -8.94 -17.85
C LYS A 379 6.72 -8.86 -18.12
N ASN A 380 7.45 -7.87 -17.60
CA ASN A 380 8.90 -7.75 -17.86
C ASN A 380 9.77 -8.23 -16.69
N ALA A 381 9.16 -8.77 -15.64
CA ALA A 381 9.87 -9.24 -14.46
C ALA A 381 10.73 -10.49 -14.76
N LYS A 382 11.95 -10.51 -14.22
CA LYS A 382 12.76 -11.73 -14.08
C LYS A 382 12.54 -12.40 -12.73
N HIS A 383 12.23 -11.59 -11.72
CA HIS A 383 12.01 -12.05 -10.35
C HIS A 383 10.76 -11.39 -9.75
N ILE A 384 9.85 -12.19 -9.19
CA ILE A 384 8.66 -11.70 -8.48
C ILE A 384 8.72 -12.15 -7.02
N ILE A 385 8.48 -11.23 -6.10
CA ILE A 385 8.56 -11.46 -4.65
C ILE A 385 7.18 -11.25 -4.05
N PHE A 386 6.58 -12.30 -3.49
CA PHE A 386 5.36 -12.23 -2.69
C PHE A 386 5.74 -11.93 -1.24
N ALA A 387 5.75 -10.64 -0.89
CA ALA A 387 6.12 -10.14 0.43
C ALA A 387 4.87 -9.99 1.31
N GLY A 388 4.53 -11.05 2.06
CA GLY A 388 3.35 -11.06 2.92
C GLY A 388 2.01 -10.93 2.17
N TYR A 389 2.01 -11.18 0.86
CA TYR A 389 0.82 -11.19 0.01
C TYR A 389 0.37 -12.63 -0.24
N SER A 390 -0.89 -12.92 0.06
CA SER A 390 -1.41 -14.29 0.10
C SER A 390 -2.06 -14.77 -1.20
N LEU A 391 -2.17 -13.91 -2.23
CA LEU A 391 -2.97 -14.17 -3.44
C LEU A 391 -4.31 -14.86 -3.09
N PRO A 392 -5.18 -14.21 -2.29
CA PRO A 392 -6.37 -14.89 -1.76
C PRO A 392 -7.25 -15.42 -2.89
N MET A 393 -7.89 -16.58 -2.67
CA MET A 393 -8.76 -17.24 -3.67
C MET A 393 -9.91 -16.35 -4.13
N ASP A 394 -10.37 -15.45 -3.27
CA ASP A 394 -11.44 -14.48 -3.55
C ASP A 394 -11.00 -13.40 -4.56
N ASP A 395 -9.71 -13.34 -4.87
CA ASP A 395 -9.09 -12.39 -5.80
C ASP A 395 -8.86 -13.02 -7.18
N ILE A 396 -9.89 -13.69 -7.72
CA ILE A 396 -9.85 -14.36 -9.02
C ILE A 396 -9.44 -13.36 -10.12
N MET A 397 -9.88 -12.11 -10.04
CA MET A 397 -9.55 -11.09 -11.05
C MET A 397 -8.06 -10.75 -11.04
N VAL A 398 -7.46 -10.48 -9.88
CA VAL A 398 -6.02 -10.18 -9.82
C VAL A 398 -5.21 -11.44 -10.08
N LYS A 399 -5.60 -12.62 -9.57
CA LYS A 399 -4.95 -13.91 -9.91
C LYS A 399 -4.96 -14.13 -11.43
N THR A 400 -6.11 -13.97 -12.09
CA THR A 400 -6.24 -14.09 -13.56
C THR A 400 -5.42 -13.03 -14.28
N PHE A 401 -5.43 -11.79 -13.80
CA PHE A 401 -4.63 -10.70 -14.36
C PHE A 401 -3.12 -11.00 -14.25
N PHE A 402 -2.64 -11.45 -13.09
CA PHE A 402 -1.26 -11.91 -12.89
C PHE A 402 -0.94 -13.05 -13.83
N MET A 403 -1.76 -14.10 -13.87
CA MET A 403 -1.57 -15.26 -14.74
C MET A 403 -1.50 -14.86 -16.21
N SER A 404 -2.35 -13.93 -16.65
CA SER A 404 -2.32 -13.39 -18.01
C SER A 404 -1.05 -12.58 -18.28
N SER A 405 -0.59 -11.78 -17.32
CA SER A 405 0.61 -10.95 -17.44
C SER A 405 1.88 -11.80 -17.51
N ILE A 406 1.97 -12.88 -16.73
CA ILE A 406 3.09 -13.83 -16.78
C ILE A 406 2.98 -14.81 -17.96
N SER A 407 1.81 -14.98 -18.58
CA SER A 407 1.62 -15.96 -19.68
C SER A 407 2.48 -15.65 -20.91
N GLY A 408 2.82 -14.37 -21.11
CA GLY A 408 3.72 -13.93 -22.17
C GLY A 408 5.20 -14.18 -21.88
N ASN A 409 5.54 -14.64 -20.67
CA ASN A 409 6.90 -14.92 -20.26
C ASN A 409 7.23 -16.40 -20.41
N ASP A 410 8.50 -16.68 -20.65
CA ASP A 410 9.04 -18.01 -20.46
C ASP A 410 8.99 -18.34 -18.96
N LYS A 411 7.96 -19.10 -18.56
CA LYS A 411 7.71 -19.49 -17.16
C LYS A 411 8.91 -20.21 -16.53
N ASN A 412 9.77 -20.81 -17.35
CA ASN A 412 10.99 -21.47 -16.88
C ASN A 412 12.09 -20.46 -16.49
N LYS A 413 11.97 -19.19 -16.89
CA LYS A 413 12.95 -18.13 -16.61
C LYS A 413 12.57 -17.20 -15.47
N VAL A 414 11.27 -17.00 -15.22
CA VAL A 414 10.80 -16.12 -14.13
C VAL A 414 10.97 -16.84 -12.80
N LYS A 415 11.76 -16.26 -11.89
CA LYS A 415 11.93 -16.76 -10.52
C LYS A 415 10.87 -16.16 -9.60
N CYS A 416 10.52 -16.89 -8.56
CA CYS A 416 9.53 -16.49 -7.57
C CYS A 416 10.08 -16.68 -6.16
N THR A 417 9.97 -15.64 -5.34
CA THR A 417 10.25 -15.71 -3.91
C THR A 417 8.97 -15.49 -3.11
N VAL A 418 8.71 -16.36 -2.15
CA VAL A 418 7.58 -16.20 -1.22
C VAL A 418 8.13 -15.90 0.16
N VAL A 419 7.75 -14.77 0.74
CA VAL A 419 8.02 -14.43 2.14
C VAL A 419 6.69 -14.42 2.87
N ASN A 420 6.50 -15.39 3.75
CA ASN A 420 5.34 -15.47 4.61
C ASN A 420 5.79 -15.77 6.05
N TYR A 421 4.85 -15.79 6.98
CA TYR A 421 5.15 -16.06 8.38
C TYR A 421 4.48 -17.35 8.85
N ASP A 422 5.27 -18.25 9.42
CA ASP A 422 4.80 -19.41 10.15
C ASP A 422 5.66 -19.62 11.40
N GLU A 423 5.06 -19.45 12.58
CA GLU A 423 5.75 -19.53 13.87
C GLU A 423 6.47 -20.87 14.07
N ARG A 424 5.91 -21.98 13.55
CA ARG A 424 6.52 -23.32 13.69
C ARG A 424 7.81 -23.47 12.90
N HIS A 425 8.02 -22.60 11.92
CA HIS A 425 9.14 -22.62 11.00
C HIS A 425 9.97 -21.34 11.11
N ARG A 426 9.85 -20.61 12.23
CA ARG A 426 10.68 -19.44 12.50
C ARG A 426 12.14 -19.85 12.62
N GLY A 427 13.03 -19.08 12.00
CA GLY A 427 14.46 -19.37 11.91
C GLY A 427 14.83 -20.32 10.77
N SER A 428 13.88 -20.73 9.92
CA SER A 428 14.18 -21.60 8.78
C SER A 428 15.00 -20.89 7.70
N GLU A 429 15.89 -21.65 7.08
CA GLU A 429 16.56 -21.26 5.84
C GLU A 429 15.56 -21.25 4.65
N TRP A 430 16.02 -20.79 3.48
CA TRP A 430 15.24 -20.85 2.25
C TRP A 430 14.80 -22.28 1.91
N ILE A 431 13.49 -22.50 1.83
CA ILE A 431 12.87 -23.77 1.41
C ILE A 431 12.76 -23.78 -0.12
N LYS A 432 13.20 -24.87 -0.75
CA LYS A 432 13.24 -25.05 -2.22
C LYS A 432 12.87 -26.48 -2.60
N GLY A 433 12.37 -26.68 -3.82
CA GLY A 433 12.12 -28.01 -4.39
C GLY A 433 11.14 -28.85 -3.58
N GLU A 434 11.42 -30.14 -3.41
CA GLU A 434 10.54 -31.10 -2.73
C GLU A 434 10.20 -30.71 -1.29
N LYS A 435 11.09 -29.99 -0.60
CA LYS A 435 10.83 -29.47 0.77
C LYS A 435 9.64 -28.51 0.83
N ILE A 436 9.33 -27.83 -0.27
CA ILE A 436 8.11 -26.99 -0.36
C ILE A 436 6.87 -27.89 -0.32
N VAL A 437 6.88 -29.01 -1.05
CA VAL A 437 5.77 -29.97 -1.07
C VAL A 437 5.60 -30.64 0.29
N GLU A 438 6.71 -30.98 0.95
CA GLU A 438 6.69 -31.51 2.33
C GLU A 438 6.08 -30.50 3.31
N TYR A 439 6.44 -29.21 3.20
CA TYR A 439 5.87 -28.15 4.02
C TYR A 439 4.35 -28.02 3.81
N ILE A 440 3.89 -27.97 2.56
CA ILE A 440 2.46 -27.86 2.23
C ILE A 440 1.68 -29.03 2.84
N LYS A 441 2.17 -30.27 2.68
CA LYS A 441 1.53 -31.47 3.21
C LYS A 441 1.51 -31.53 4.75
N SER A 442 2.60 -31.13 5.40
CA SER A 442 2.71 -31.17 6.87
C SER A 442 1.99 -30.02 7.57
N SER A 443 1.65 -28.96 6.84
CA SER A 443 1.00 -27.75 7.36
C SER A 443 -0.41 -27.57 6.79
N GLU A 444 -1.16 -28.67 6.63
CA GLU A 444 -2.54 -28.66 6.12
C GLU A 444 -3.41 -27.71 6.98
N ASN A 445 -4.14 -26.79 6.32
CA ASN A 445 -4.90 -25.67 6.92
C ASN A 445 -4.08 -24.46 7.44
N ASN A 446 -2.77 -24.40 7.21
CA ASN A 446 -2.00 -23.18 7.48
C ASN A 446 -2.20 -22.15 6.34
N PRO A 447 -2.56 -20.88 6.64
CA PRO A 447 -2.68 -19.84 5.61
C PRO A 447 -1.41 -19.62 4.77
N ALA A 448 -0.23 -19.81 5.37
CA ALA A 448 1.03 -19.74 4.65
C ALA A 448 1.18 -20.90 3.64
N ALA A 449 0.81 -22.12 4.02
CA ALA A 449 0.80 -23.28 3.14
C ALA A 449 -0.17 -23.10 1.96
N GLN A 450 -1.38 -22.60 2.21
CA GLN A 450 -2.36 -22.29 1.16
C GLN A 450 -1.86 -21.22 0.17
N CYS A 451 -1.20 -20.17 0.67
CA CYS A 451 -0.56 -19.15 -0.17
C CYS A 451 0.52 -19.77 -1.07
N ILE A 452 1.39 -20.61 -0.50
CA ILE A 452 2.48 -21.25 -1.24
C ILE A 452 1.91 -22.23 -2.28
N GLU A 453 0.87 -22.99 -1.95
CA GLU A 453 0.16 -23.87 -2.87
C GLU A 453 -0.40 -23.09 -4.08
N ASN A 454 -1.08 -21.96 -3.83
CA ASN A 454 -1.56 -21.07 -4.89
C ASN A 454 -0.45 -20.55 -5.82
N ILE A 455 0.75 -20.34 -5.29
CA ILE A 455 1.91 -19.88 -6.06
C ILE A 455 2.53 -21.05 -6.85
N CYS A 456 2.54 -22.26 -6.30
CA CYS A 456 2.96 -23.47 -7.01
C CYS A 456 2.07 -23.76 -8.23
N ASP A 457 0.80 -23.34 -8.24
CA ASP A 457 -0.06 -23.43 -9.44
C ASP A 457 0.38 -22.48 -10.57
N MET A 458 1.11 -21.42 -10.24
CA MET A 458 1.47 -20.35 -11.18
C MET A 458 2.89 -20.49 -11.72
N PHE A 459 3.82 -21.03 -10.92
CA PHE A 459 5.24 -21.13 -11.23
C PHE A 459 5.77 -22.56 -11.11
N PRO A 460 6.74 -22.97 -11.95
CA PRO A 460 7.43 -24.24 -11.77
C PRO A 460 8.10 -24.33 -10.39
N LEU A 461 8.08 -25.50 -9.77
CA LEU A 461 8.57 -25.71 -8.40
C LEU A 461 10.06 -25.35 -8.25
N GLU A 462 10.87 -25.62 -9.27
CA GLU A 462 12.29 -25.29 -9.35
C GLU A 462 12.58 -23.78 -9.42
N ASN A 463 11.56 -22.97 -9.70
CA ASN A 463 11.66 -21.52 -9.78
C ASN A 463 11.20 -20.83 -8.49
N ILE A 464 10.70 -21.58 -7.52
CA ILE A 464 10.17 -21.06 -6.26
C ILE A 464 11.19 -21.25 -5.14
N ARG A 465 11.39 -20.20 -4.33
CA ARG A 465 11.97 -20.31 -3.00
C ARG A 465 11.04 -19.66 -1.97
N VAL A 466 11.02 -20.22 -0.77
CA VAL A 466 10.11 -19.79 0.31
C VAL A 466 10.92 -19.47 1.56
N ASN A 467 10.57 -18.39 2.26
CA ASN A 467 11.03 -18.11 3.61
C ASN A 467 9.82 -17.86 4.53
N LEU A 468 9.83 -18.50 5.71
CA LEU A 468 8.72 -18.50 6.66
C LEU A 468 8.96 -17.61 7.89
N ASN A 469 10.03 -16.81 7.90
CA ASN A 469 10.33 -15.87 8.99
C ASN A 469 9.40 -14.65 8.99
N GLY A 470 8.77 -14.33 7.87
CA GLY A 470 7.94 -13.14 7.71
C GLY A 470 8.75 -11.84 7.61
N ILE A 471 8.04 -10.71 7.61
CA ILE A 471 8.61 -9.36 7.56
C ILE A 471 8.46 -8.72 8.96
N PRO A 472 9.53 -8.12 9.51
CA PRO A 472 10.83 -7.83 8.87
C PRO A 472 11.87 -8.94 8.90
N GLU A 473 11.66 -10.00 9.68
CA GLU A 473 12.69 -10.99 10.05
C GLU A 473 13.47 -11.62 8.87
N VAL A 474 12.86 -11.76 7.70
CA VAL A 474 13.53 -12.28 6.49
C VAL A 474 14.80 -11.51 6.11
N PHE A 475 14.85 -10.21 6.40
CA PHE A 475 16.00 -9.35 6.10
C PHE A 475 16.76 -8.89 7.34
N MET A 476 16.44 -9.42 8.53
CA MET A 476 17.11 -9.08 9.78
C MET A 476 18.30 -10.00 10.06
N GLU A 477 19.36 -9.43 10.65
CA GLU A 477 20.54 -10.14 11.15
C GLU A 477 21.12 -9.37 12.34
N ASN A 478 21.38 -10.06 13.44
CA ASN A 478 21.91 -9.45 14.67
C ASN A 478 21.12 -8.21 15.15
N GLY A 479 19.79 -8.22 14.96
CA GLY A 479 18.89 -7.15 15.38
C GLY A 479 18.85 -5.92 14.45
N ARG A 480 19.47 -5.98 13.26
CA ARG A 480 19.42 -4.91 12.24
C ARG A 480 19.12 -5.47 10.86
N CYS A 481 18.69 -4.63 9.92
CA CYS A 481 18.54 -5.05 8.53
C CYS A 481 19.90 -5.34 7.91
N SER A 482 20.05 -6.52 7.32
CA SER A 482 21.26 -6.94 6.62
C SER A 482 21.15 -6.59 5.14
N ARG A 483 22.08 -5.75 4.66
CA ARG A 483 22.19 -5.42 3.24
C ARG A 483 22.34 -6.69 2.39
N GLU A 484 23.11 -7.66 2.86
CA GLU A 484 23.32 -8.92 2.13
C GLU A 484 22.02 -9.71 1.98
N LYS A 485 21.21 -9.80 3.04
CA LYS A 485 19.89 -10.44 2.97
C LYS A 485 18.92 -9.70 2.06
N VAL A 486 18.93 -8.37 2.05
CA VAL A 486 18.10 -7.57 1.12
C VAL A 486 18.54 -7.79 -0.33
N VAL A 487 19.85 -7.82 -0.59
CA VAL A 487 20.37 -8.12 -1.94
C VAL A 487 20.05 -9.56 -2.36
N ASP A 488 20.19 -10.54 -1.48
CA ASP A 488 19.78 -11.93 -1.77
C ASP A 488 18.28 -12.01 -2.04
N LEU A 489 17.46 -11.31 -1.23
CA LEU A 489 16.01 -11.24 -1.41
C LEU A 489 15.63 -10.65 -2.77
N LEU A 490 16.27 -9.57 -3.23
CA LEU A 490 15.89 -8.88 -4.47
C LEU A 490 16.55 -9.46 -5.72
N TYR A 491 17.83 -9.84 -5.61
CA TYR A 491 18.71 -10.20 -6.72
C TYR A 491 19.40 -11.56 -6.48
N PRO A 492 18.65 -12.65 -6.29
CA PRO A 492 19.24 -13.98 -6.10
C PRO A 492 20.13 -14.36 -7.26
N ARG A 493 21.27 -15.01 -6.98
CA ARG A 493 22.25 -15.39 -8.03
C ARG A 493 21.66 -16.34 -9.07
N GLU A 494 20.67 -17.13 -8.69
CA GLU A 494 19.94 -18.04 -9.57
C GLU A 494 19.11 -17.29 -10.63
N CYS A 495 18.75 -16.04 -10.37
CA CYS A 495 18.06 -15.17 -11.33
C CYS A 495 19.02 -14.17 -11.99
N PHE A 496 19.94 -13.62 -11.20
CA PHE A 496 20.91 -12.61 -11.61
C PHE A 496 22.31 -13.20 -11.46
N ALA A 497 22.81 -13.91 -12.49
CA ALA A 497 24.06 -14.66 -12.41
C ALA A 497 25.29 -13.82 -11.98
N LYS A 498 25.29 -12.52 -12.31
CA LYS A 498 26.33 -11.56 -11.90
C LYS A 498 26.05 -10.88 -10.55
N GLY A 499 24.93 -11.19 -9.92
CA GLY A 499 24.41 -10.53 -8.73
C GLY A 499 23.99 -9.08 -8.99
N PHE A 500 24.00 -8.32 -7.91
CA PHE A 500 23.80 -6.88 -7.89
C PHE A 500 25.16 -6.14 -7.95
N PRO A 501 25.29 -4.99 -8.66
CA PRO A 501 24.29 -4.31 -9.49
C PRO A 501 23.92 -5.06 -10.79
N VAL A 502 22.63 -5.03 -11.16
CA VAL A 502 22.12 -5.80 -12.31
C VAL A 502 22.77 -5.36 -13.64
N ASP A 503 23.01 -6.30 -14.55
CA ASP A 503 23.50 -6.02 -15.92
C ASP A 503 22.32 -5.87 -16.88
N ARG A 504 22.05 -4.63 -17.31
CA ARG A 504 20.87 -4.26 -18.13
C ARG A 504 21.24 -4.28 -19.60
N ARG A 505 21.42 -5.48 -20.16
CA ARG A 505 21.82 -5.66 -21.57
C ARG A 505 20.74 -5.36 -22.58
#